data_AF-A0A815P4L5-F1
#
_entry.id   AF-A0A815P4L5-F1
#
_cell.length_a   1.000
_cell.length_b   1.000
_cell.length_c   1.000
_cell.angle_alpha   90.00
_cell.angle_beta   90.00
_cell.angle_gamma   90.00
#
_symmetry.space_group_name_H-M   'P 1'
#
loop_
_entity.id
_entity.type
_entity.pdbx_description
1 polymer ?
#
loop_
_entity_poly.entity_id
_entity_poly.type
_entity_poly.pdbx_seq_one_letter_code
_entity_poly.pdbx_strand_id
1 'polypeptide(L)'
;MIGLVPYNLLDSDSALAEAISHTPYGLWLSIIMNLGAIASYTTVGLTLMLSQTRIFYAMANDGLLPSFFAKIHKTTITPWISIIISGIFCAVFSGICPVDIFGETTSISALITYIFIHITVIVMRYTHGDIARPFEVPFGSWLIPSVGSLLCILLMKGITKATGFRFLVWTALGQIIYFSYGFWHSKQRKLG
;
A
#
# COMPACT_ATOMS: atom_id res chain seq x y z
N MET A 1 0.83 -23.37 -10.20
CA MET A 1 -0.16 -23.98 -9.29
C MET A 1 -1.20 -24.82 -10.05
N ILE A 2 -1.65 -24.43 -11.24
CA ILE A 2 -2.75 -25.08 -11.99
C ILE A 2 -2.33 -26.38 -12.73
N GLY A 3 -1.55 -27.26 -12.10
CA GLY A 3 -1.14 -28.51 -12.76
C GLY A 3 -0.40 -29.53 -11.91
N LEU A 4 -0.03 -29.20 -10.68
CA LEU A 4 0.69 -30.10 -9.77
C LEU A 4 -0.25 -30.81 -8.78
N VAL A 5 -1.29 -30.12 -8.30
CA VAL A 5 -2.25 -30.62 -7.31
C VAL A 5 -3.64 -30.05 -7.63
N PRO A 6 -4.75 -30.84 -7.53
CA PRO A 6 -6.10 -30.35 -7.76
C PRO A 6 -6.49 -29.28 -6.74
N TYR A 7 -7.26 -28.27 -7.18
CA TYR A 7 -7.56 -27.06 -6.39
C TYR A 7 -8.24 -27.33 -5.04
N ASN A 8 -8.90 -28.49 -4.90
CA ASN A 8 -9.59 -28.92 -3.69
C ASN A 8 -8.66 -29.31 -2.53
N LEU A 9 -7.37 -29.54 -2.80
CA LEU A 9 -6.39 -30.02 -1.81
C LEU A 9 -5.39 -28.92 -1.38
N LEU A 10 -5.57 -27.69 -1.86
CA LEU A 10 -4.71 -26.56 -1.52
C LEU A 10 -5.35 -25.78 -0.36
N ASP A 11 -4.95 -26.06 0.88
CA ASP A 11 -5.28 -25.21 2.02
C ASP A 11 -4.18 -24.15 2.28
N SER A 12 -4.57 -23.07 2.95
CA SER A 12 -4.41 -21.69 2.47
C SER A 12 -3.19 -20.89 2.95
N ASP A 13 -2.26 -21.48 3.72
CA ASP A 13 -1.10 -20.73 4.22
C ASP A 13 0.20 -20.94 3.41
N SER A 14 0.37 -22.12 2.79
CA SER A 14 1.55 -22.42 1.96
C SER A 14 1.22 -23.28 0.75
N ALA A 15 0.18 -22.89 0.00
CA ALA A 15 -0.32 -23.63 -1.17
C ALA A 15 0.79 -24.08 -2.13
N LEU A 16 1.80 -23.23 -2.35
CA LEU A 16 2.93 -23.55 -3.23
C LEU A 16 3.83 -24.67 -2.66
N ALA A 17 4.11 -24.65 -1.35
CA ALA A 17 4.92 -25.67 -0.66
C ALA A 17 4.19 -27.01 -0.56
N GLU A 18 2.91 -26.95 -0.24
CA GLU A 18 1.98 -28.07 -0.23
C GLU A 18 1.97 -28.79 -1.59
N ALA A 19 1.83 -28.02 -2.68
CA ALA A 19 1.79 -28.57 -4.02
C ALA A 19 3.08 -29.26 -4.45
N ILE A 20 4.23 -28.81 -3.92
CA ILE A 20 5.52 -29.39 -4.22
C ILE A 20 5.77 -30.64 -3.37
N SER A 21 5.31 -30.68 -2.12
CA SER A 21 5.42 -31.90 -1.29
C SER A 21 4.68 -33.10 -1.86
N HIS A 22 3.64 -32.89 -2.68
CA HIS A 22 2.95 -33.96 -3.40
C HIS A 22 3.68 -34.44 -4.67
N THR A 23 4.82 -33.85 -5.03
CA THR A 23 5.66 -34.29 -6.15
C THR A 23 6.92 -35.06 -5.70
N PRO A 24 7.52 -35.89 -6.58
CA PRO A 24 8.71 -36.71 -6.26
C PRO A 24 9.94 -35.92 -5.79
N TYR A 25 9.99 -34.62 -6.09
CA TYR A 25 11.09 -33.71 -5.74
C TYR A 25 10.84 -32.94 -4.42
N GLY A 26 9.89 -33.41 -3.60
CA GLY A 26 9.13 -32.58 -2.66
C GLY A 26 9.90 -31.93 -1.51
N LEU A 27 10.86 -32.62 -0.86
CA LEU A 27 11.48 -32.10 0.36
C LEU A 27 12.54 -31.02 0.12
N TRP A 28 13.51 -31.25 -0.78
CA TRP A 28 14.58 -30.29 -1.02
C TRP A 28 14.07 -29.01 -1.69
N LEU A 29 13.13 -29.15 -2.65
CA LEU A 29 12.55 -28.01 -3.35
C LEU A 29 11.62 -27.18 -2.44
N SER A 30 10.85 -27.83 -1.56
CA SER A 30 10.00 -27.14 -0.57
C SER A 30 10.82 -26.32 0.43
N ILE A 31 11.97 -26.85 0.91
CA ILE A 31 12.87 -26.12 1.82
C ILE A 31 13.42 -24.85 1.16
N ILE A 32 13.93 -24.94 -0.07
CA ILE A 32 14.48 -23.78 -0.80
C ILE A 32 13.41 -22.72 -1.02
N MET A 33 12.21 -23.15 -1.37
CA MET A 33 11.10 -22.25 -1.62
C MET A 33 10.60 -21.57 -0.35
N ASN A 34 10.46 -22.30 0.76
CA ASN A 34 10.08 -21.71 2.04
C ASN A 34 11.13 -20.72 2.54
N LEU A 35 12.43 -21.02 2.39
CA LEU A 35 13.50 -20.07 2.67
C LEU A 35 13.39 -18.82 1.77
N GLY A 36 13.11 -19.00 0.49
CA GLY A 36 12.87 -17.90 -0.45
C GLY A 36 11.66 -17.05 -0.06
N ALA A 37 10.57 -17.67 0.38
CA ALA A 37 9.37 -17.00 0.83
C ALA A 37 9.65 -16.15 2.08
N ILE A 38 10.31 -16.72 3.09
CA ILE A 38 10.68 -16.00 4.33
C ILE A 38 11.59 -14.80 4.02
N ALA A 39 12.60 -14.99 3.16
CA ALA A 39 13.50 -13.91 2.74
C ALA A 39 12.74 -12.80 1.98
N SER A 40 11.81 -13.19 1.10
CA SER A 40 10.98 -12.26 0.32
C SER A 40 10.03 -11.46 1.21
N TYR A 41 9.30 -12.11 2.12
CA TYR A 41 8.40 -11.43 3.04
C TYR A 41 9.13 -10.46 3.98
N THR A 42 10.30 -10.85 4.47
CA THR A 42 11.14 -9.98 5.30
C THR A 42 11.56 -8.73 4.53
N THR A 43 12.01 -8.91 3.28
CA THR A 43 12.43 -7.79 2.43
C THR A 43 11.28 -6.84 2.13
N VAL A 44 10.13 -7.37 1.71
CA VAL A 44 8.93 -6.56 1.42
C VAL A 44 8.45 -5.82 2.66
N GLY A 45 8.42 -6.48 3.83
CA GLY A 45 8.05 -5.85 5.09
C GLY A 45 8.92 -4.64 5.42
N LEU A 46 10.25 -4.80 5.32
CA LEU A 46 11.18 -3.69 5.54
C LEU A 46 10.99 -2.55 4.53
N THR A 47 10.83 -2.85 3.24
CA THR A 47 10.60 -1.83 2.21
C THR A 47 9.31 -1.03 2.46
N LEU A 48 8.24 -1.69 2.88
CA LEU A 48 6.96 -1.03 3.18
C LEU A 48 7.05 -0.15 4.43
N MET A 49 7.73 -0.61 5.50
CA MET A 49 7.95 0.22 6.70
C MET A 49 8.79 1.48 6.39
N LEU A 50 9.82 1.36 5.56
CA LEU A 50 10.63 2.50 5.12
C LEU A 50 9.81 3.48 4.27
N SER A 51 8.92 2.98 3.41
CA SER A 51 8.05 3.81 2.59
C SER A 51 7.03 4.59 3.45
N GLN A 52 6.38 3.91 4.40
CA GLN A 52 5.39 4.52 5.30
C GLN A 52 5.99 5.65 6.15
N THR A 53 7.18 5.42 6.71
CA THR A 53 7.84 6.38 7.60
C THR A 53 8.26 7.67 6.89
N ARG A 54 8.62 7.59 5.59
CA ARG A 54 8.90 8.76 4.75
C ARG A 54 7.66 9.57 4.45
N ILE A 55 6.53 8.91 4.19
CA ILE A 55 5.25 9.59 3.97
C ILE A 55 4.84 10.36 5.25
N PHE A 56 4.95 9.73 6.43
CA PHE A 56 4.68 10.41 7.70
C PHE A 56 5.63 11.59 7.96
N TYR A 57 6.91 11.44 7.63
CA TYR A 57 7.88 12.54 7.73
C TYR A 57 7.51 13.71 6.82
N ALA A 58 7.17 13.46 5.54
CA ALA A 58 6.77 14.49 4.59
C ALA A 58 5.50 15.23 5.06
N MET A 59 4.46 14.48 5.46
CA MET A 59 3.22 15.06 5.99
C MET A 59 3.45 15.87 7.26
N ALA A 60 4.33 15.42 8.16
CA ALA A 60 4.70 16.18 9.36
C ALA A 60 5.49 17.46 9.03
N ASN A 61 6.35 17.42 8.01
CA ASN A 61 7.09 18.59 7.55
C ASN A 61 6.16 19.64 6.91
N ASP A 62 5.12 19.20 6.22
CA ASP A 62 4.06 20.05 5.64
C ASP A 62 3.10 20.62 6.72
N GLY A 63 3.18 20.13 7.96
CA GLY A 63 2.36 20.56 9.09
C GLY A 63 1.01 19.83 9.19
N LEU A 64 0.80 18.78 8.39
CA LEU A 64 -0.41 17.96 8.37
C LEU A 64 -0.47 16.96 9.54
N LEU A 65 0.70 16.58 10.07
CA LEU A 65 0.85 15.73 11.25
C LEU A 65 1.63 16.47 12.36
N PRO A 66 1.51 16.01 13.62
CA PRO A 66 2.30 16.55 14.73
C PRO A 66 3.81 16.57 14.46
N SER A 67 4.48 17.63 14.90
CA SER A 67 5.90 17.90 14.61
C SER A 67 6.88 16.85 15.13
N PHE A 68 6.47 15.99 16.07
CA PHE A 68 7.29 14.90 16.56
C PHE A 68 7.57 13.82 15.50
N PHE A 69 6.68 13.63 14.51
CA PHE A 69 6.92 12.73 13.37
C PHE A 69 7.97 13.28 12.38
N ALA A 70 8.27 14.58 12.43
CA ALA A 70 9.31 15.22 11.64
C ALA A 70 10.70 15.19 12.32
N LYS A 71 10.82 14.64 13.54
CA LYS A 71 12.09 14.66 14.29
C LYS A 71 13.08 13.64 13.73
N ILE A 72 14.12 14.14 13.09
CA ILE A 72 15.20 13.34 12.52
C ILE A 72 16.30 13.05 13.56
N HIS A 73 16.85 11.83 13.54
CA HIS A 73 18.03 11.49 14.32
C HIS A 73 19.31 12.13 13.74
N LYS A 74 20.15 12.75 14.58
CA LYS A 74 21.28 13.59 14.14
C LYS A 74 22.36 12.83 13.35
N THR A 75 22.56 11.54 13.61
CA THR A 75 23.62 10.75 12.96
C THR A 75 23.12 9.90 11.80
N THR A 76 21.91 9.32 11.92
CA THR A 76 21.35 8.39 10.94
C THR A 76 20.50 9.11 9.88
N ILE A 77 20.14 10.37 10.11
CA ILE A 77 19.30 11.20 9.21
C ILE A 77 17.96 10.48 8.90
N THR A 78 17.41 9.76 9.88
CA THR A 78 16.14 9.02 9.75
C THR A 78 15.09 9.50 10.76
N PRO A 79 13.79 9.46 10.40
CA PRO A 79 12.68 9.79 11.30
C PRO A 79 12.42 8.63 12.28
N TRP A 80 13.28 8.49 13.29
CA TRP A 80 13.28 7.36 14.22
C TRP A 80 11.98 7.21 15.04
N ILE A 81 11.33 8.33 15.38
CA ILE A 81 10.05 8.32 16.11
C ILE A 81 8.96 7.67 15.24
N SER A 82 8.88 8.07 13.96
CA SER A 82 7.92 7.50 13.01
C SER A 82 8.13 6.00 12.85
N ILE A 83 9.39 5.55 12.78
CA ILE A 83 9.75 4.13 12.65
C ILE A 83 9.29 3.32 13.87
N ILE A 84 9.57 3.80 15.08
CA ILE A 84 9.21 3.09 16.31
C ILE A 84 7.69 3.03 16.47
N ILE A 85 7.00 4.15 16.27
CA ILE A 85 5.54 4.20 16.40
C ILE A 85 4.87 3.28 15.37
N SER A 86 5.26 3.36 14.09
CA SER A 86 4.68 2.51 13.05
C SER A 86 5.03 1.03 13.27
N GLY A 87 6.24 0.73 13.76
CA GLY A 87 6.68 -0.63 14.04
C GLY A 87 5.92 -1.27 15.20
N ILE A 88 5.75 -0.56 16.31
CA ILE A 88 4.93 -1.03 17.44
C ILE A 88 3.49 -1.23 16.99
N PHE A 89 2.93 -0.27 16.25
CA PHE A 89 1.56 -0.38 15.72
C PHE A 89 1.41 -1.60 14.83
N CYS A 90 2.33 -1.82 13.88
CA CYS A 90 2.32 -2.99 13.00
C CYS A 90 2.45 -4.31 13.80
N ALA A 91 3.36 -4.37 14.78
CA ALA A 91 3.57 -5.56 15.60
C ALA A 91 2.32 -5.95 16.40
N VAL A 92 1.62 -4.97 16.97
CA VAL A 92 0.38 -5.19 17.73
C VAL A 92 -0.74 -5.68 16.79
N PHE A 93 -0.95 -5.00 15.66
CA PHE A 93 -2.04 -5.32 14.75
C PHE A 93 -1.82 -6.64 13.99
N SER A 94 -0.56 -7.00 13.71
CA SER A 94 -0.20 -8.27 13.06
C SER A 94 -0.60 -9.49 13.90
N GLY A 95 -0.55 -9.40 15.23
CA GLY A 95 -0.89 -10.52 16.12
C GLY A 95 -2.39 -10.67 16.42
N ILE A 96 -3.20 -9.65 16.18
CA ILE A 96 -4.62 -9.62 16.63
C ILE A 96 -5.59 -9.80 15.45
N CYS A 97 -5.23 -9.34 14.25
CA CYS A 97 -6.14 -9.29 13.12
C CYS A 97 -5.84 -10.39 12.08
N PRO A 98 -6.86 -11.09 11.55
CA PRO A 98 -6.66 -12.13 10.55
C PRO A 98 -6.18 -11.55 9.21
N VAL A 99 -5.30 -12.29 8.53
CA VAL A 99 -4.61 -11.87 7.30
C VAL A 99 -5.60 -11.60 6.16
N ASP A 100 -6.69 -12.36 6.07
CA ASP A 100 -7.70 -12.20 5.01
C ASP A 100 -8.32 -10.80 5.00
N ILE A 101 -8.59 -10.25 6.18
CA ILE A 101 -9.17 -8.90 6.33
C ILE A 101 -8.17 -7.85 5.83
N PHE A 102 -6.88 -8.01 6.13
CA PHE A 102 -5.84 -7.11 5.62
C PHE A 102 -5.68 -7.25 4.11
N GLY A 103 -5.69 -8.46 3.56
CA GLY A 103 -5.60 -8.71 2.12
C GLY A 103 -6.71 -8.02 1.33
N GLU A 104 -7.96 -8.16 1.78
CA GLU A 104 -9.10 -7.47 1.17
C GLU A 104 -8.99 -5.94 1.29
N THR A 105 -8.62 -5.44 2.49
CA THR A 105 -8.54 -3.99 2.77
C THR A 105 -7.39 -3.32 2.02
N THR A 106 -6.24 -4.00 1.91
CA THR A 106 -5.11 -3.52 1.12
C THR A 106 -5.47 -3.49 -0.37
N SER A 107 -6.16 -4.51 -0.88
CA SER A 107 -6.58 -4.58 -2.28
C SER A 107 -7.50 -3.42 -2.67
N ILE A 108 -8.54 -3.12 -1.85
CA ILE A 108 -9.41 -1.97 -2.12
C ILE A 108 -8.65 -0.65 -2.07
N SER A 109 -7.72 -0.49 -1.12
CA SER A 109 -6.92 0.75 -1.01
C SER A 109 -6.01 0.97 -2.22
N ALA A 110 -5.42 -0.11 -2.76
CA ALA A 110 -4.60 -0.06 -3.96
C ALA A 110 -5.43 0.30 -5.20
N LEU A 111 -6.61 -0.31 -5.38
CA LEU A 111 -7.51 0.00 -6.49
C LEU A 111 -7.94 1.47 -6.48
N ILE A 112 -8.31 2.00 -5.31
CA ILE A 112 -8.67 3.41 -5.15
C ILE A 112 -7.47 4.32 -5.46
N THR A 113 -6.29 3.98 -4.96
CA THR A 113 -5.06 4.73 -5.25
C THR A 113 -4.75 4.75 -6.75
N TYR A 114 -4.91 3.63 -7.44
CA TYR A 114 -4.72 3.58 -8.90
C TYR A 114 -5.75 4.43 -9.65
N ILE A 115 -7.02 4.43 -9.22
CA ILE A 115 -8.04 5.33 -9.77
C ILE A 115 -7.60 6.79 -9.61
N PHE A 116 -7.13 7.19 -8.42
CA PHE A 116 -6.63 8.54 -8.17
C PHE A 116 -5.41 8.87 -9.03
N ILE A 117 -4.46 7.95 -9.21
CA ILE A 117 -3.29 8.14 -10.07
C ILE A 117 -3.72 8.35 -11.52
N HIS A 118 -4.64 7.53 -12.03
CA HIS A 118 -5.16 7.68 -13.40
C HIS A 118 -5.83 9.05 -13.60
N ILE A 119 -6.66 9.48 -12.65
CA ILE A 119 -7.30 10.81 -12.68
C ILE A 119 -6.24 11.90 -12.60
N THR A 120 -5.26 11.76 -11.71
CA THR A 120 -4.17 12.75 -11.53
C THR A 120 -3.38 12.94 -12.81
N VAL A 121 -3.08 11.86 -13.55
CA VAL A 121 -2.39 11.94 -14.85
C VAL A 121 -3.19 12.76 -15.86
N ILE A 122 -4.52 12.56 -15.93
CA ILE A 122 -5.41 13.32 -16.81
C ILE A 122 -5.43 14.79 -16.38
N VAL A 123 -5.66 15.08 -15.09
CA VAL A 123 -5.74 16.44 -14.55
C VAL A 123 -4.41 17.20 -14.72
N MET A 124 -3.27 16.54 -14.50
CA MET A 124 -1.94 17.14 -14.65
C MET A 124 -1.64 17.50 -16.11
N ARG A 125 -2.30 16.86 -17.08
CA ARG A 125 -2.17 17.25 -18.49
C ARG A 125 -2.98 18.47 -18.87
N TYR A 126 -4.14 18.67 -18.25
CA TYR A 126 -4.94 19.87 -18.46
C TYR A 126 -4.39 21.08 -17.71
N THR A 127 -3.92 20.88 -16.47
CA THR A 127 -3.48 21.98 -15.61
C THR A 127 -2.03 22.40 -15.87
N HIS A 128 -1.16 21.46 -16.24
CA HIS A 128 0.27 21.70 -16.42
C HIS A 128 0.76 21.06 -17.72
N GLY A 129 0.23 21.57 -18.84
CA GLY A 129 0.57 21.12 -20.19
C GLY A 129 2.02 21.39 -20.59
N ASP A 130 2.62 22.49 -20.10
CA ASP A 130 3.93 22.99 -20.53
C ASP A 130 5.15 22.30 -19.88
N ILE A 131 4.92 21.36 -18.95
CA ILE A 131 6.02 20.64 -18.29
C ILE A 131 6.63 19.65 -19.28
N ALA A 132 7.96 19.71 -19.49
CA ALA A 132 8.71 18.74 -20.29
C ALA A 132 8.61 17.34 -19.68
N ARG A 133 8.11 16.37 -20.45
CA ARG A 133 7.89 14.98 -19.99
C ARG A 133 8.84 14.03 -20.74
N PRO A 134 9.86 13.45 -20.06
CA PRO A 134 10.77 12.48 -20.68
C PRO A 134 10.09 11.19 -21.13
N PHE A 135 8.96 10.84 -20.50
CA PHE A 135 8.14 9.70 -20.85
C PHE A 135 6.68 10.12 -20.96
N GLU A 136 6.03 9.70 -22.04
CA GLU A 136 4.59 9.89 -22.25
C GLU A 136 3.90 8.55 -22.44
N VAL A 137 2.68 8.45 -21.90
CA VAL A 137 1.88 7.24 -22.03
C VAL A 137 1.52 7.01 -23.51
N PRO A 138 1.84 5.85 -24.11
CA PRO A 138 1.50 5.56 -25.50
C PRO A 138 -0.02 5.58 -25.71
N PHE A 139 -0.49 5.81 -26.93
CA PHE A 139 -1.93 5.85 -27.29
C PHE A 139 -2.76 6.98 -26.66
N GLY A 140 -2.10 8.05 -26.23
CA GLY A 140 -2.78 9.25 -25.74
C GLY A 140 -3.17 9.12 -24.28
N SER A 141 -3.06 10.24 -23.58
CA SER A 141 -3.03 10.24 -22.12
C SER A 141 -4.38 10.31 -21.45
N TRP A 142 -5.43 10.08 -22.24
CA TRP A 142 -6.80 9.97 -21.78
C TRP A 142 -7.31 8.53 -21.90
N LEU A 143 -6.96 7.82 -22.98
CA LEU A 143 -7.49 6.49 -23.26
C LEU A 143 -6.97 5.46 -22.25
N ILE A 144 -5.65 5.34 -22.09
CA ILE A 144 -5.06 4.35 -21.18
C ILE A 144 -5.46 4.60 -19.71
N PRO A 145 -5.34 5.82 -19.15
CA PRO A 145 -5.77 6.06 -17.78
C PRO A 145 -7.27 5.85 -17.56
N SER A 146 -8.12 6.19 -18.54
CA SER A 146 -9.57 5.97 -18.43
C SER A 146 -9.93 4.49 -18.44
N VAL A 147 -9.34 3.71 -19.35
CA VAL A 147 -9.54 2.25 -19.39
C VAL A 147 -9.02 1.58 -18.11
N GLY A 148 -7.84 2.00 -17.63
CA GLY A 148 -7.28 1.51 -16.36
C GLY A 148 -8.17 1.84 -15.16
N SER A 149 -8.71 3.05 -15.09
CA SER A 149 -9.66 3.46 -14.06
C SER A 149 -10.96 2.64 -14.12
N LEU A 150 -11.53 2.45 -15.32
CA LEU A 150 -12.71 1.61 -15.52
C LEU A 150 -12.48 0.16 -15.08
N LEU A 151 -11.33 -0.42 -15.41
CA LEU A 151 -10.97 -1.77 -14.99
C LEU A 151 -10.84 -1.87 -13.46
N CYS A 152 -10.23 -0.88 -12.81
CA CYS A 152 -10.15 -0.84 -11.35
C CYS A 152 -11.55 -0.77 -10.71
N ILE A 153 -12.45 0.05 -11.26
CA ILE A 153 -13.85 0.16 -10.80
C ILE A 153 -14.60 -1.17 -11.00
N LEU A 154 -14.37 -1.86 -12.12
CA LEU A 154 -14.96 -3.18 -12.36
C LEU A 154 -14.47 -4.21 -11.35
N LEU A 155 -13.17 -4.24 -11.04
CA LEU A 155 -12.60 -5.13 -10.03
C LEU A 155 -13.11 -4.81 -8.61
N MET A 156 -13.34 -3.53 -8.28
CA MET A 156 -13.91 -3.14 -6.99
C MET A 156 -15.30 -3.73 -6.74
N LYS A 157 -16.09 -4.03 -7.78
CA LYS A 157 -17.41 -4.65 -7.63
C LYS A 157 -17.34 -6.08 -7.10
N GLY A 158 -16.20 -6.76 -7.23
CA GLY A 158 -15.99 -8.11 -6.72
C GLY A 158 -15.63 -8.18 -5.22
N ILE A 159 -15.44 -7.04 -4.55
CA ILE A 159 -15.00 -6.98 -3.16
C ILE A 159 -16.20 -6.95 -2.20
N THR A 160 -16.07 -7.60 -1.05
CA THR A 160 -17.06 -7.61 0.03
C THR A 160 -17.43 -6.18 0.46
N LYS A 161 -18.73 -5.89 0.57
CA LYS A 161 -19.24 -4.57 1.00
C LYS A 161 -18.70 -4.14 2.38
N ALA A 162 -18.47 -5.10 3.27
CA ALA A 162 -17.89 -4.86 4.60
C ALA A 162 -16.49 -4.22 4.53
N THR A 163 -15.69 -4.59 3.55
CA THR A 163 -14.34 -4.06 3.33
C THR A 163 -14.39 -2.60 2.86
N GLY A 164 -15.38 -2.26 2.03
CA GLY A 164 -15.67 -0.87 1.67
C GLY A 164 -16.03 0.00 2.89
N PHE A 165 -16.83 -0.53 3.82
CA PHE A 165 -17.16 0.18 5.05
C PHE A 165 -15.94 0.42 5.93
N ARG A 166 -15.09 -0.59 6.14
CA ARG A 166 -13.82 -0.45 6.90
C ARG A 166 -12.92 0.64 6.32
N PHE A 167 -12.77 0.65 5.00
CA PHE A 167 -11.99 1.67 4.28
C PHE A 167 -12.58 3.08 4.47
N LEU A 168 -13.91 3.21 4.38
CA LEU A 168 -14.59 4.48 4.59
C LEU A 168 -14.40 4.99 6.02
N VAL A 169 -14.52 4.13 7.03
CA VAL A 169 -14.29 4.49 8.44
C VAL A 169 -12.86 5.00 8.63
N TRP A 170 -11.86 4.29 8.09
CA TRP A 170 -10.46 4.73 8.18
C TRP A 170 -10.20 6.06 7.47
N THR A 171 -10.79 6.24 6.29
CA THR A 171 -10.68 7.50 5.52
C THR A 171 -11.34 8.66 6.26
N ALA A 172 -12.53 8.44 6.83
CA ALA A 172 -13.23 9.44 7.63
C ALA A 172 -12.43 9.82 8.89
N LEU A 173 -11.82 8.84 9.58
CA LEU A 173 -10.91 9.12 10.69
C LEU A 173 -9.73 9.99 10.26
N GLY A 174 -9.11 9.69 9.12
CA GLY A 174 -8.04 10.52 8.54
C GLY A 174 -8.49 11.95 8.25
N GLN A 175 -9.68 12.13 7.68
CA GLN A 175 -10.27 13.45 7.43
C GLN A 175 -10.55 14.21 8.73
N ILE A 176 -11.06 13.57 9.77
CA ILE A 176 -11.29 14.19 11.08
C ILE A 176 -9.96 14.70 11.67
N ILE A 177 -8.89 13.90 11.62
CA ILE A 177 -7.56 14.32 12.08
C ILE A 177 -7.05 15.50 11.24
N TYR A 178 -7.27 15.46 9.93
CA TYR A 178 -6.90 16.56 9.03
C TYR A 178 -7.64 17.87 9.37
N PHE A 179 -8.97 17.85 9.53
CA PHE A 179 -9.74 19.06 9.82
C PHE A 179 -9.51 19.60 11.24
N SER A 180 -9.27 18.71 12.21
CA SER A 180 -9.01 19.11 13.60
C SER A 180 -7.62 19.69 13.80
N TYR A 181 -6.57 19.08 13.24
CA TYR A 181 -5.19 19.49 13.43
C TYR A 181 -4.56 20.10 12.18
N GLY A 182 -4.61 19.38 11.05
CA GLY A 182 -3.94 19.73 9.80
C GLY A 182 -4.39 21.06 9.18
N PHE A 183 -5.68 21.38 9.27
CA PHE A 183 -6.23 22.65 8.76
C PHE A 183 -5.65 23.89 9.47
N TRP A 184 -5.34 23.75 10.77
CA TRP A 184 -4.86 24.87 11.60
C TRP A 184 -3.34 25.01 11.60
N HIS A 185 -2.60 23.93 11.30
CA HIS A 185 -1.14 23.88 11.38
C HIS A 185 -0.43 23.76 10.03
N SER A 186 -1.17 23.62 8.91
CA SER A 186 -0.58 23.53 7.57
C SER A 186 0.22 24.79 7.22
N LYS A 187 1.48 24.57 6.81
CA LYS A 187 2.39 25.65 6.41
C LYS A 187 2.02 26.28 5.07
N GLN A 188 1.25 25.59 4.21
CA GLN A 188 0.82 26.14 2.93
C GLN A 188 -0.09 27.36 3.07
N ARG A 189 -0.80 27.49 4.20
CA ARG A 189 -1.59 28.69 4.52
C ARG A 189 -0.74 29.89 4.98
N LYS A 190 0.50 29.67 5.47
CA LYS A 190 1.40 30.75 5.88
C LYS A 190 2.22 31.34 4.73
N LEU A 191 2.21 30.68 3.56
CA LEU A 191 2.97 31.05 2.37
C LEU A 191 2.10 31.66 1.25
N GLY A 192 0.78 31.71 1.43
CA GLY A 192 -0.17 32.42 0.55
C GLY A 192 -0.88 33.53 1.29
#